data_AF-A0A7J9R4B7-F1
#
_entry.id   AF-A0A7J9R4B7-F1
#
_cell.length_a   1.000
_cell.length_b   1.000
_cell.length_c   1.000
_cell.angle_alpha   90.00
_cell.angle_beta   90.00
_cell.angle_gamma   90.00
#
_symmetry.space_group_name_H-M   'P 1'
#
loop_
_entity.id
_entity.type
_entity.pdbx_description
1 polymer ?
#
loop_
_entity_poly.entity_id
_entity_poly.type
_entity_poly.pdbx_seq_one_letter_code
_entity_poly.pdbx_strand_id
1 'polypeptide(L)' 'MKLYLDFEPCQECNTMMKELSSPEMLLADETTRSTESAKFLRHLTYNHNEVVQAVMEDLPKQKRDQEFDFFK' A
#
# COMPACT_ATOMS: atom_id res chain seq x y z
N MET A 1 -17.57 -4.90 -7.55
CA MET A 1 -16.48 -5.87 -7.28
C MET A 1 -16.27 -5.90 -5.77
N LYS A 2 -16.23 -7.08 -5.15
CA LYS A 2 -15.86 -7.20 -3.73
C LYS A 2 -14.34 -7.37 -3.69
N LEU A 3 -13.64 -6.41 -3.08
CA LEU A 3 -12.21 -6.56 -2.76
C LEU A 3 -12.12 -7.50 -1.55
N TYR A 4 -11.55 -8.67 -1.75
CA TYR A 4 -11.16 -9.56 -0.67
C TYR A 4 -9.75 -9.15 -0.26
N LEU A 5 -9.63 -8.55 0.92
CA LEU A 5 -8.34 -8.27 1.54
C LEU A 5 -7.98 -9.51 2.36
N ASP A 6 -6.77 -10.03 2.17
CA ASP A 6 -6.23 -11.15 2.96
C ASP A 6 -5.75 -10.71 4.37
N PHE A 7 -6.11 -9.49 4.77
CA PHE A 7 -5.82 -8.89 6.07
C PHE A 7 -7.03 -8.12 6.59
N GLU A 8 -7.13 -7.97 7.91
CA GLU A 8 -8.17 -7.14 8.52
C GLU A 8 -7.77 -5.65 8.43
N PRO A 9 -8.52 -4.80 7.69
CA PRO A 9 -8.20 -3.39 7.59
C PRO A 9 -8.42 -2.71 8.94
N CYS A 10 -7.46 -1.89 9.37
CA CYS A 10 -7.60 -1.09 10.58
C CYS A 10 -8.67 0.01 10.38
N GLN A 11 -9.04 0.71 11.45
CA GLN A 11 -10.04 1.78 11.38
C GLN A 11 -9.65 2.89 10.38
N GLU A 12 -8.37 3.23 10.30
CA GLU A 12 -7.85 4.23 9.38
C GLU A 12 -7.93 3.76 7.92
N CYS A 13 -7.55 2.52 7.64
CA CYS A 13 -7.74 1.89 6.34
C CYS A 13 -9.20 1.92 5.88
N ASN A 14 -10.14 1.57 6.76
CA ASN A 14 -11.57 1.60 6.43
C ASN A 14 -12.05 3.02 6.11
N THR A 15 -11.52 4.01 6.81
CA THR A 15 -11.83 5.43 6.57
C THR A 15 -11.30 5.86 5.20
N MET A 16 -10.02 5.60 4.93
CA MET A 16 -9.39 5.92 3.64
C MET A 16 -10.07 5.19 2.47
N MET A 17 -10.43 3.92 2.61
CA MET A 17 -11.17 3.17 1.59
C MET A 17 -12.53 3.79 1.30
N LYS A 18 -13.24 4.28 2.33
CA LYS A 18 -14.53 4.95 2.17
C LYS A 18 -14.37 6.31 1.47
N GLU A 19 -13.32 7.06 1.79
CA GLU A 19 -12.99 8.34 1.14
C GLU A 19 -12.61 8.13 -0.33
N LEU A 20 -11.78 7.13 -0.64
CA LEU A 20 -11.40 6.78 -2.01
C LEU A 20 -12.59 6.26 -2.83
N SER A 21 -13.58 5.66 -2.18
CA SER A 21 -14.82 5.17 -2.82
C SER A 21 -15.92 6.23 -2.88
N SER A 22 -15.66 7.45 -2.43
CA SER A 22 -16.62 8.55 -2.47
C SER A 22 -16.90 8.97 -3.92
N PRO A 23 -18.14 9.40 -4.25
CA PRO A 23 -18.46 9.94 -5.57
C PRO A 23 -17.52 11.06 -6.01
N GLU A 24 -17.09 11.90 -5.07
CA GLU A 24 -16.15 12.98 -5.30
C GLU A 24 -14.80 12.46 -5.79
N MET A 25 -14.27 11.39 -5.20
CA MET A 25 -13.01 10.76 -5.62
C MET A 25 -13.11 9.94 -6.91
N LEU A 26 -14.27 9.36 -7.17
CA LEU A 26 -14.50 8.66 -8.44
C LEU A 26 -14.57 9.62 -9.62
N LEU A 27 -14.97 10.88 -9.39
CA LEU A 27 -15.08 11.93 -10.39
C LEU A 27 -13.87 12.90 -10.39
N ALA A 28 -12.92 12.72 -9.47
CA ALA A 28 -11.73 13.53 -9.38
C ALA A 28 -10.78 13.30 -10.57
N ASP A 29 -9.91 14.28 -10.80
CA ASP A 29 -8.85 14.16 -11.81
C ASP A 29 -7.83 13.07 -11.44
N GLU A 30 -7.11 12.59 -12.44
CA GLU A 30 -6.16 11.48 -12.29
C GLU A 30 -5.04 11.80 -11.27
N THR A 31 -4.57 13.05 -11.22
CA THR A 31 -3.50 13.47 -10.31
C THR A 31 -3.97 13.43 -8.86
N THR A 32 -5.16 13.96 -8.59
CA THR A 32 -5.78 13.92 -7.25
C THR A 32 -6.01 12.48 -6.81
N ARG A 33 -6.63 11.66 -7.67
CA ARG A 33 -6.92 10.26 -7.35
C ARG A 33 -5.66 9.43 -7.11
N SER A 34 -4.62 9.64 -7.92
CA SER A 34 -3.31 8.99 -7.75
C SER A 34 -2.65 9.38 -6.42
N THR A 35 -2.75 10.66 -6.06
CA THR A 35 -2.19 11.18 -4.80
C THR A 35 -2.87 10.56 -3.58
N GLU A 36 -4.19 10.52 -3.53
CA GLU A 36 -4.93 9.92 -2.42
C GLU A 36 -4.72 8.40 -2.36
N SER A 37 -4.67 7.72 -3.51
CA SER A 37 -4.36 6.29 -3.57
C SER A 37 -2.95 6.00 -3.05
N ALA A 38 -1.97 6.86 -3.35
CA ALA A 38 -0.61 6.74 -2.85
C ALA A 38 -0.51 6.90 -1.34
N LYS A 39 -1.33 7.79 -0.73
CA LYS A 39 -1.41 7.92 0.74
C LYS A 39 -1.93 6.63 1.37
N PHE A 40 -2.99 6.04 0.81
CA PHE A 40 -3.51 4.76 1.29
C PHE A 40 -2.47 3.64 1.19
N LEU A 41 -1.77 3.54 0.05
CA LEU A 41 -0.69 2.55 -0.12
C LEU A 41 0.44 2.73 0.91
N ARG A 42 0.85 3.97 1.20
CA ARG A 42 1.85 4.24 2.24
C ARG A 42 1.39 3.78 3.62
N HIS A 43 0.13 4.06 3.96
CA HIS A 43 -0.44 3.61 5.22
C HIS A 43 -0.41 2.07 5.32
N LEU A 44 -0.79 1.36 4.25
CA LEU A 44 -0.71 -0.10 4.19
C LEU A 44 0.73 -0.60 4.38
N THR A 45 1.70 -0.07 3.64
CA THR A 45 3.09 -0.53 3.69
C THR A 45 3.82 -0.20 4.99
N TYR A 46 3.36 0.76 5.78
CA TYR A 46 4.02 1.13 7.03
C TYR A 46 3.34 0.60 8.28
N ASN A 47 2.02 0.37 8.24
CA ASN A 47 1.25 0.01 9.43
C ASN A 47 0.71 -1.42 9.39
N HIS A 48 0.72 -2.09 8.22
CA HIS A 48 0.26 -3.47 8.09
C HIS A 48 1.43 -4.41 7.77
N ASN A 49 2.02 -5.01 8.80
CA ASN A 49 3.13 -5.97 8.66
C ASN A 49 2.77 -7.13 7.72
N GLU A 50 1.53 -7.59 7.72
CA GLU A 50 1.04 -8.66 6.85
C GLU A 50 1.20 -8.30 5.36
N VAL A 51 0.89 -7.04 5.00
CA VAL A 51 1.05 -6.52 3.64
C VAL A 51 2.53 -6.43 3.27
N VAL A 52 3.38 -5.98 4.19
CA VAL A 52 4.83 -5.88 3.97
C VAL A 52 5.43 -7.26 3.76
N GLN A 53 5.09 -8.24 4.61
CA GLN A 53 5.58 -9.61 4.51
C GLN A 53 5.16 -10.26 3.19
N ALA A 54 3.88 -10.13 2.80
CA ALA A 54 3.40 -10.66 1.52
C ALA A 54 4.17 -10.06 0.32
N VAL A 55 4.39 -8.74 0.32
CA VAL A 55 5.19 -8.08 -0.72
C VAL A 55 6.65 -8.55 -0.70
N MET A 56 7.25 -8.74 0.48
CA MET A 56 8.62 -9.23 0.61
C MET A 56 8.80 -10.69 0.18
N GLU A 57 7.78 -11.54 0.35
CA GLU A 57 7.79 -12.93 -0.11
C GLU A 57 7.75 -13.05 -1.63
N ASP A 58 7.00 -12.16 -2.29
CA ASP A 58 6.89 -12.09 -3.76
C ASP A 58 8.09 -11.37 -4.41
N LEU A 59 8.82 -10.56 -3.66
CA LEU A 59 10.05 -9.95 -4.16
C LEU A 59 11.13 -11.01 -4.36
N PRO A 60 11.86 -10.99 -5.49
CA PRO A 60 12.95 -11.91 -5.72
C PRO A 60 13.97 -11.73 -4.59
N LYS A 61 14.12 -12.77 -3.75
CA LYS A 61 15.09 -12.80 -2.66
C LYS A 61 16.44 -12.39 -3.24
N GLN A 62 16.95 -11.22 -2.85
CA GLN A 62 18.29 -10.80 -3.25
C GLN A 62 19.26 -11.93 -2.87
N LYS A 63 20.00 -12.43 -3.87
CA LYS A 63 21.10 -13.38 -3.61
C LYS A 63 22.04 -12.69 -2.62
N ARG A 64 22.41 -13.39 -1.54
CA ARG A 64 23.20 -12.89 -0.39
C ARG A 64 24.61 -12.37 -0.74
N ASP A 65 24.95 -12.25 -2.02
CA ASP A 65 26.31 -12.01 -2.50
C ASP A 65 26.60 -10.54 -2.86
N GLN A 66 25.68 -9.62 -2.54
CA GLN A 66 25.97 -8.18 -2.61
C GLN A 66 26.01 -7.62 -1.19
N GLU A 67 27.20 -7.66 -0.59
CA GLU A 67 27.55 -6.72 0.47
C GLU A 67 27.42 -5.31 -0.09
N PHE A 68 26.29 -4.66 0.17
CA PHE A 68 26.17 -3.22 -0.06
C PHE A 68 27.00 -2.53 1.03
N ASP A 69 28.18 -2.08 0.66
CA ASP A 69 29.03 -1.24 1.50
C ASP A 69 28.40 0.17 1.55
N PHE A 70 27.52 0.39 2.52
CA PHE A 70 26.74 1.64 2.68
C PHE A 70 27.60 2.86 3.09
N PHE A 71 28.94 2.73 3.16
CA PHE A 71 29.82 3.76 3.70
C PHE A 71 31.02 4.12 2.81
N LYS A 72 30.94 3.95 1.49
CA LYS A 72 32.02 4.35 0.57
C LYS A 72 31.67 5.51 -0.35
#